data_AF-A0A0D3HXD7-F1
#
_entry.id   AF-A0A0D3HXD7-F1
#
_cell.length_a   1.000
_cell.length_b   1.000
_cell.length_c   1.000
_cell.angle_alpha   90.00
_cell.angle_beta   90.00
_cell.angle_gamma   90.00
#
_symmetry.space_group_name_H-M   'P 1'
#
loop_
_entity.id
_entity.type
_entity.pdbx_description
1 polymer ?
#
loop_
_entity_poly.entity_id
_entity_poly.type
_entity_poly.pdbx_seq_one_letter_code
_entity_poly.pdbx_strand_id
1 'polypeptide(L)'
;TEAADAAGKAAGDAIIAGKSPEVAAAAGEAAGTAAEKALDAGLSPDAVDAAGEAAGEAILAGKSPEVAAAAGEAAGKAAQKALDDGLSPDAADAAGEAAGAAIIAGKTAEEAAAAGEAASKAAQKALDDGLSPDAADAAGKVAGDAIIAGYTPEQAAAAGEAAGKAAQKALDAGLSPEAADAAGEAAGEAVLAGKSPEEAAAAGEAAGTAAQKALDDGLSPEAAAAAGEAAGDAIIAGKSPEVAAAAGEAAGKAAQAALDAGLSTEAADAAGEAAGKAIIAGKSPEVAAAAGDAAGKAAQKALDDGLSPEAVDAAGESAGDAIIAGKSAEVAAAAGEAAGKAAQAALDAGLSTEAADAAGKAAGDAIIAGKSPE
;
A
#
# COMPACT_ATOMS: atom_id res chain seq x y z
N THR A 1 24.33 -14.55 -13.35
CA THR A 1 24.91 -14.32 -12.01
C THR A 1 23.84 -13.59 -11.27
N GLU A 2 23.64 -13.84 -9.98
CA GLU A 2 22.51 -13.30 -9.19
C GLU A 2 22.30 -11.79 -9.43
N ALA A 3 23.38 -10.99 -9.49
CA ALA A 3 23.30 -9.57 -9.85
C ALA A 3 22.67 -9.26 -11.23
N ALA A 4 22.96 -10.06 -12.26
CA ALA A 4 22.35 -9.91 -13.57
C ALA A 4 20.89 -10.38 -13.58
N ASP A 5 20.55 -11.36 -12.75
CA ASP A 5 19.20 -11.88 -12.61
C ASP A 5 18.30 -10.87 -11.89
N ALA A 6 18.79 -10.27 -10.79
CA ALA A 6 18.14 -9.14 -10.09
C ALA A 6 17.92 -7.94 -11.02
N ALA A 7 18.94 -7.55 -11.79
CA ALA A 7 18.83 -6.47 -12.77
C ALA A 7 17.76 -6.75 -13.84
N GLY A 8 17.72 -8.00 -14.32
CA GLY A 8 16.74 -8.44 -15.31
C GLY A 8 15.31 -8.44 -14.78
N LYS A 9 15.11 -8.94 -13.54
CA LYS A 9 13.81 -8.96 -12.85
C LYS A 9 13.26 -7.54 -12.68
N ALA A 10 14.00 -6.65 -12.01
CA ALA A 10 13.56 -5.29 -11.76
C ALA A 10 13.25 -4.50 -13.05
N ALA A 11 14.07 -4.65 -14.10
CA ALA A 11 13.78 -4.03 -15.40
C ALA A 11 12.54 -4.63 -16.08
N GLY A 12 12.32 -5.93 -15.94
CA GLY A 12 11.13 -6.63 -16.44
C GLY A 12 9.85 -6.15 -15.76
N ASP A 13 9.88 -6.09 -14.43
CA ASP A 13 8.74 -5.67 -13.60
C ASP A 13 8.36 -4.22 -13.89
N ALA A 14 9.35 -3.35 -14.07
CA ALA A 14 9.13 -1.97 -14.52
C ALA A 14 8.36 -1.89 -15.84
N ILE A 15 8.72 -2.72 -16.82
CA ILE A 15 8.07 -2.75 -18.14
C ILE A 15 6.65 -3.29 -18.03
N ILE A 16 6.44 -4.32 -17.21
CA ILE A 16 5.12 -4.90 -16.95
C ILE A 16 4.21 -3.85 -16.30
N ALA A 17 4.74 -3.07 -15.35
CA ALA A 17 4.08 -1.94 -14.71
C ALA A 17 3.93 -0.70 -15.62
N GLY A 18 4.24 -0.82 -16.92
CA GLY A 18 4.06 0.25 -17.91
C GLY A 18 5.02 1.44 -17.74
N LYS A 19 6.07 1.31 -16.92
CA LYS A 19 7.06 2.38 -16.73
C LYS A 19 7.90 2.56 -18.01
N SER A 20 8.48 3.75 -18.15
CA SER A 20 9.27 4.08 -19.35
C SER A 20 10.52 3.20 -19.45
N PRO A 21 11.07 2.98 -20.66
CA PRO A 21 12.32 2.23 -20.83
C PRO A 21 13.49 2.79 -20.01
N GLU A 22 13.52 4.12 -19.79
CA GLU A 22 14.51 4.78 -18.96
C GLU A 22 14.36 4.41 -17.49
N VAL A 23 13.13 4.40 -16.96
CA VAL A 23 12.84 3.97 -15.58
C VAL A 23 13.17 2.48 -15.40
N ALA A 24 12.80 1.64 -16.37
CA ALA A 24 13.11 0.22 -16.35
C ALA A 24 14.62 -0.05 -16.32
N ALA A 25 15.39 0.68 -17.14
CA ALA A 25 16.85 0.57 -17.13
C ALA A 25 17.45 1.02 -15.80
N ALA A 26 16.96 2.12 -15.23
CA ALA A 26 17.44 2.63 -13.94
C ALA A 26 17.12 1.64 -12.80
N ALA A 27 15.93 1.04 -12.78
CA ALA A 27 15.57 0.03 -11.80
C ALA A 27 16.47 -1.21 -11.91
N GLY A 28 16.72 -1.70 -13.12
CA GLY A 28 17.64 -2.82 -13.35
C GLY A 28 19.08 -2.52 -12.93
N GLU A 29 19.59 -1.31 -13.23
CA GLU A 29 20.94 -0.90 -12.82
C GLU A 29 21.06 -0.81 -11.28
N ALA A 30 20.07 -0.23 -10.62
CA ALA A 30 20.03 -0.16 -9.16
C ALA A 30 20.01 -1.55 -8.52
N ALA A 31 19.11 -2.43 -8.98
CA ALA A 31 18.98 -3.79 -8.49
C ALA A 31 20.28 -4.60 -8.69
N GLY A 32 20.86 -4.58 -9.88
CA GLY A 32 22.10 -5.30 -10.17
C GLY A 32 23.28 -4.81 -9.33
N THR A 33 23.40 -3.49 -9.16
CA THR A 33 24.47 -2.89 -8.34
C THR A 33 24.32 -3.27 -6.86
N ALA A 34 23.10 -3.26 -6.34
CA ALA A 34 22.83 -3.64 -4.95
C ALA A 34 23.13 -5.12 -4.70
N ALA A 35 22.70 -6.00 -5.61
CA ALA A 35 22.97 -7.43 -5.56
C ALA A 35 24.48 -7.74 -5.69
N GLU A 36 25.21 -7.07 -6.59
CA GLU A 36 26.67 -7.23 -6.71
C GLU A 36 27.39 -6.79 -5.43
N LYS A 37 26.96 -5.68 -4.82
CA LYS A 37 27.51 -5.20 -3.54
C LYS A 37 27.22 -6.19 -2.40
N ALA A 38 26.04 -6.79 -2.37
CA ALA A 38 25.66 -7.82 -1.38
C ALA A 38 26.52 -9.09 -1.53
N LEU A 39 26.76 -9.54 -2.77
CA LEU A 39 27.66 -10.64 -3.08
C LEU A 39 29.09 -10.37 -2.62
N ASP A 40 29.63 -9.19 -2.94
CA ASP A 40 30.98 -8.78 -2.51
C ASP A 40 31.11 -8.70 -0.98
N ALA A 41 30.00 -8.41 -0.28
CA ALA A 41 29.93 -8.43 1.17
C ALA A 41 29.80 -9.85 1.76
N GLY A 42 29.65 -10.87 0.91
CA GLY A 42 29.54 -12.28 1.31
C GLY A 42 28.19 -12.66 1.90
N LEU A 43 27.12 -11.96 1.51
CA LEU A 43 25.76 -12.32 1.90
C LEU A 43 25.31 -13.62 1.21
N SER A 44 24.29 -14.27 1.79
CA SER A 44 23.63 -15.43 1.21
C SER A 44 22.84 -15.06 -0.06
N PRO A 45 22.51 -16.03 -0.93
CA PRO A 45 21.69 -15.80 -2.12
C PRO A 45 20.36 -15.10 -1.81
N ASP A 46 19.61 -15.56 -0.80
CA ASP A 46 18.33 -14.95 -0.42
C ASP A 46 18.51 -13.47 0.00
N ALA A 47 19.57 -13.17 0.73
CA ALA A 47 19.92 -11.81 1.11
C ALA A 47 20.41 -10.94 -0.07
N VAL A 48 21.01 -11.54 -1.09
CA VAL A 48 21.40 -10.86 -2.34
C VAL A 48 20.16 -10.50 -3.16
N ASP A 49 19.21 -11.42 -3.26
CA ASP A 49 17.94 -11.22 -3.96
C ASP A 49 17.14 -10.09 -3.30
N ALA A 50 16.97 -10.14 -1.96
CA ALA A 50 16.31 -9.07 -1.20
C ALA A 50 16.99 -7.69 -1.41
N ALA A 51 18.31 -7.65 -1.49
CA ALA A 51 19.04 -6.40 -1.74
C ALA A 51 18.77 -5.83 -3.15
N GLY A 52 18.71 -6.71 -4.15
CA GLY A 52 18.41 -6.30 -5.53
C GLY A 52 16.97 -5.82 -5.69
N GLU A 53 16.03 -6.55 -5.11
CA GLU A 53 14.59 -6.24 -5.16
C GLU A 53 14.28 -4.86 -4.58
N ALA A 54 14.64 -4.62 -3.32
CA ALA A 54 14.37 -3.34 -2.65
C ALA A 54 15.02 -2.14 -3.35
N ALA A 55 16.20 -2.32 -3.97
CA ALA A 55 16.83 -1.25 -4.75
C ALA A 55 16.09 -0.97 -6.07
N GLY A 56 15.60 -2.00 -6.76
CA GLY A 56 14.78 -1.85 -7.95
C GLY A 56 13.46 -1.14 -7.63
N GLU A 57 12.77 -1.61 -6.59
CA GLU A 57 11.49 -1.03 -6.13
C GLU A 57 11.61 0.44 -5.74
N ALA A 58 12.70 0.83 -5.06
CA ALA A 58 12.92 2.23 -4.72
C ALA A 58 12.94 3.15 -5.95
N ILE A 59 13.52 2.70 -7.08
CA ILE A 59 13.50 3.46 -8.33
C ILE A 59 12.09 3.51 -8.93
N LEU A 60 11.35 2.40 -8.85
CA LEU A 60 9.95 2.33 -9.31
C LEU A 60 9.04 3.24 -8.50
N ALA A 61 9.33 3.39 -7.21
CA ALA A 61 8.72 4.35 -6.30
C ALA A 61 9.24 5.79 -6.48
N GLY A 62 9.99 6.08 -7.56
CA GLY A 62 10.47 7.41 -7.91
C GLY A 62 11.58 7.95 -7.00
N LYS A 63 12.20 7.10 -6.17
CA LYS A 63 13.28 7.51 -5.28
C LYS A 63 14.60 7.65 -6.03
N SER A 64 15.53 8.39 -5.42
CA SER A 64 16.86 8.61 -6.02
C SER A 64 17.71 7.34 -5.96
N PRO A 65 18.74 7.21 -6.82
CA PRO A 65 19.69 6.10 -6.76
C PRO A 65 20.36 5.93 -5.38
N GLU A 66 20.57 7.02 -4.64
CA GLU A 66 21.11 6.96 -3.28
C GLU A 66 20.15 6.30 -2.30
N VAL A 67 18.85 6.64 -2.38
CA VAL A 67 17.81 5.98 -1.57
C VAL A 67 17.67 4.52 -1.95
N ALA A 68 17.69 4.21 -3.25
CA ALA A 68 17.67 2.84 -3.75
C ALA A 68 18.83 1.99 -3.23
N ALA A 69 20.05 2.51 -3.25
CA ALA A 69 21.21 1.81 -2.69
C ALA A 69 21.10 1.61 -1.18
N ALA A 70 20.52 2.57 -0.45
CA ALA A 70 20.27 2.44 0.99
C ALA A 70 19.19 1.39 1.29
N ALA A 71 18.12 1.33 0.48
CA ALA A 71 17.06 0.34 0.59
C ALA A 71 17.61 -1.07 0.37
N GLY A 72 18.37 -1.29 -0.71
CA GLY A 72 19.00 -2.58 -0.98
C GLY A 72 19.99 -3.01 0.11
N GLU A 73 20.79 -2.09 0.66
CA GLU A 73 21.69 -2.40 1.77
C GLU A 73 20.93 -2.77 3.06
N ALA A 74 19.84 -2.07 3.36
CA ALA A 74 19.00 -2.38 4.53
C ALA A 74 18.33 -3.75 4.38
N ALA A 75 17.72 -4.02 3.23
CA ALA A 75 17.05 -5.27 2.91
C ALA A 75 17.99 -6.47 3.01
N GLY A 76 19.13 -6.44 2.30
CA GLY A 76 20.08 -7.56 2.34
C GLY A 76 20.65 -7.83 3.73
N LYS A 77 20.92 -6.78 4.53
CA LYS A 77 21.37 -6.96 5.91
C LYS A 77 20.29 -7.55 6.82
N ALA A 78 19.04 -7.14 6.65
CA ALA A 78 17.92 -7.65 7.43
C ALA A 78 17.68 -9.14 7.13
N ALA A 79 17.61 -9.50 5.84
CA ALA A 79 17.47 -10.88 5.40
C ALA A 79 18.63 -11.76 5.88
N GLN A 80 19.88 -11.32 5.71
CA GLN A 80 21.03 -12.07 6.21
C GLN A 80 20.98 -12.27 7.72
N LYS A 81 20.60 -11.24 8.47
CA LYS A 81 20.49 -11.33 9.93
C LYS A 81 19.43 -12.35 10.34
N ALA A 82 18.28 -12.38 9.68
CA ALA A 82 17.23 -13.37 9.94
C ALA A 82 17.74 -14.81 9.73
N LEU A 83 18.49 -15.06 8.66
CA LEU A 83 19.11 -16.36 8.40
C LEU A 83 20.19 -16.72 9.43
N ASP A 84 21.04 -15.76 9.81
CA ASP A 84 22.07 -15.95 10.83
C ASP A 84 21.45 -16.25 12.21
N ASP A 85 20.26 -15.70 12.49
CA ASP A 85 19.46 -15.98 13.68
C ASP A 85 18.71 -17.34 13.59
N GLY A 86 18.85 -18.06 12.47
CA GLY A 86 18.31 -19.40 12.25
C GLY A 86 16.84 -19.43 11.84
N LEU A 87 16.31 -18.32 11.33
CA LEU A 87 14.95 -18.25 10.79
C LEU A 87 14.87 -18.89 9.40
N SER A 88 13.65 -19.16 8.93
CA SER A 88 13.39 -19.70 7.60
C SER A 88 13.72 -18.69 6.48
N PRO A 89 13.92 -19.16 5.23
CA PRO A 89 14.01 -18.28 4.06
C PRO A 89 12.81 -17.35 3.92
N ASP A 90 11.57 -17.86 4.06
CA ASP A 90 10.36 -17.03 3.97
C ASP A 90 10.37 -15.89 5.03
N ALA A 91 10.87 -16.17 6.24
CA ALA A 91 11.02 -15.15 7.27
C ALA A 91 12.17 -14.16 6.97
N ALA A 92 13.20 -14.59 6.25
CA ALA A 92 14.30 -13.73 5.81
C ALA A 92 13.85 -12.78 4.69
N ASP A 93 13.04 -13.28 3.74
CA ASP A 93 12.45 -12.49 2.67
C ASP A 93 11.57 -11.38 3.26
N ALA A 94 10.65 -11.72 4.16
CA ALA A 94 9.83 -10.74 4.89
C ALA A 94 10.66 -9.69 5.65
N ALA A 95 11.82 -10.08 6.21
CA ALA A 95 12.75 -9.15 6.84
C ALA A 95 13.36 -8.16 5.83
N GLY A 96 13.76 -8.67 4.67
CA GLY A 96 14.35 -7.90 3.59
C GLY A 96 13.38 -6.87 3.04
N GLU A 97 12.18 -7.31 2.67
CA GLU A 97 11.11 -6.47 2.12
C GLU A 97 10.74 -5.33 3.07
N ALA A 98 10.41 -5.65 4.34
CA ALA A 98 10.02 -4.63 5.32
C ALA A 98 11.14 -3.60 5.59
N ALA A 99 12.41 -4.04 5.63
CA ALA A 99 13.53 -3.12 5.82
C ALA A 99 13.77 -2.24 4.58
N GLY A 100 13.62 -2.78 3.38
CA GLY A 100 13.67 -2.02 2.13
C GLY A 100 12.58 -0.96 2.06
N ALA A 101 11.32 -1.39 2.27
CA ALA A 101 10.14 -0.53 2.29
C ALA A 101 10.27 0.61 3.30
N ALA A 102 10.82 0.36 4.50
CA ALA A 102 11.04 1.39 5.50
C ALA A 102 11.97 2.51 4.99
N ILE A 103 13.06 2.18 4.29
CA ILE A 103 13.97 3.19 3.71
C ILE A 103 13.25 3.97 2.60
N ILE A 104 12.47 3.30 1.76
CA ILE A 104 11.67 3.93 0.70
C ILE A 104 10.67 4.92 1.30
N ALA A 105 10.09 4.57 2.44
CA ALA A 105 9.21 5.42 3.26
C ALA A 105 9.96 6.51 4.06
N GLY A 106 11.25 6.72 3.81
CA GLY A 106 12.05 7.78 4.42
C GLY A 106 12.47 7.53 5.86
N LYS A 107 12.35 6.28 6.35
CA LYS A 107 12.80 5.91 7.70
C LYS A 107 14.32 5.80 7.77
N THR A 108 14.83 5.88 8.98
CA THR A 108 16.26 5.67 9.25
C THR A 108 16.63 4.19 9.11
N ALA A 109 17.92 3.89 8.97
CA ALA A 109 18.41 2.52 8.93
C ALA A 109 18.11 1.72 10.21
N GLU A 110 18.02 2.39 11.38
CA GLU A 110 17.67 1.75 12.64
C GLU A 110 16.18 1.36 12.68
N GLU A 111 15.31 2.25 12.21
CA GLU A 111 13.88 1.96 12.07
C GLU A 111 13.62 0.88 11.01
N ALA A 112 14.35 0.88 9.90
CA ALA A 112 14.29 -0.17 8.88
C ALA A 112 14.70 -1.54 9.43
N ALA A 113 15.78 -1.60 10.22
CA ALA A 113 16.17 -2.84 10.88
C ALA A 113 15.11 -3.34 11.88
N ALA A 114 14.45 -2.42 12.60
CA ALA A 114 13.36 -2.77 13.50
C ALA A 114 12.13 -3.31 12.75
N ALA A 115 11.80 -2.74 11.59
CA ALA A 115 10.73 -3.24 10.72
C ALA A 115 11.05 -4.66 10.22
N GLY A 116 12.26 -4.89 9.71
CA GLY A 116 12.69 -6.22 9.28
C GLY A 116 12.69 -7.26 10.42
N GLU A 117 13.12 -6.87 11.63
CA GLU A 117 13.06 -7.76 12.80
C GLU A 117 11.62 -8.09 13.23
N ALA A 118 10.70 -7.14 13.13
CA ALA A 118 9.28 -7.38 13.43
C ALA A 118 8.65 -8.33 12.39
N ALA A 119 8.88 -8.07 11.11
CA ALA A 119 8.37 -8.86 10.00
C ALA A 119 8.86 -10.32 10.06
N SER A 120 10.17 -10.54 10.14
CA SER A 120 10.75 -11.90 10.21
C SER A 120 10.25 -12.71 11.40
N LYS A 121 10.09 -12.09 12.58
CA LYS A 121 9.54 -12.78 13.76
C LYS A 121 8.06 -13.13 13.58
N ALA A 122 7.27 -12.26 12.97
CA ALA A 122 5.85 -12.51 12.73
C ALA A 122 5.68 -13.64 11.70
N ALA A 123 6.40 -13.59 10.58
CA ALA A 123 6.41 -14.63 9.57
C ALA A 123 6.88 -15.98 10.13
N GLN A 124 8.01 -16.02 10.85
CA GLN A 124 8.49 -17.26 11.45
C GLN A 124 7.48 -17.82 12.46
N LYS A 125 6.87 -16.97 13.29
CA LYS A 125 5.85 -17.42 14.24
C LYS A 125 4.64 -18.02 13.54
N ALA A 126 4.18 -17.42 12.43
CA ALA A 126 3.09 -17.97 11.63
C ALA A 126 3.42 -19.37 11.09
N LEU A 127 4.63 -19.58 10.58
CA LEU A 127 5.10 -20.89 10.13
C LEU A 127 5.20 -21.90 11.27
N ASP A 128 5.74 -21.50 12.42
CA ASP A 128 5.84 -22.34 13.61
C ASP A 128 4.45 -22.74 14.15
N ASP A 129 3.45 -21.86 14.00
CA ASP A 129 2.05 -22.11 14.32
C ASP A 129 1.33 -22.97 13.24
N GLY A 130 2.03 -23.35 12.17
CA GLY A 130 1.56 -24.25 11.12
C GLY A 130 0.73 -23.57 10.03
N LEU A 131 0.83 -22.25 9.88
CA LEU A 131 0.22 -21.53 8.76
C LEU A 131 1.02 -21.75 7.47
N SER A 132 0.38 -21.48 6.32
CA SER A 132 1.02 -21.55 5.00
C SER A 132 2.06 -20.44 4.80
N PRO A 133 2.99 -20.59 3.83
CA PRO A 133 3.91 -19.52 3.45
C PRO A 133 3.19 -18.21 3.09
N ASP A 134 2.12 -18.26 2.28
CA ASP A 134 1.33 -17.07 1.93
C ASP A 134 0.73 -16.37 3.16
N ALA A 135 0.28 -17.14 4.16
CA ALA A 135 -0.22 -16.58 5.41
C ALA A 135 0.91 -16.05 6.33
N ALA A 136 2.11 -16.62 6.24
CA ALA A 136 3.28 -16.13 6.96
C ALA A 136 3.80 -14.82 6.35
N ASP A 137 3.75 -14.70 5.04
CA ASP A 137 4.07 -13.48 4.30
C ASP A 137 3.17 -12.32 4.72
N ALA A 138 1.83 -12.53 4.67
CA ALA A 138 0.86 -11.54 5.17
C ALA A 138 1.11 -11.13 6.63
N ALA A 139 1.51 -12.08 7.49
CA ALA A 139 1.87 -11.77 8.88
C ALA A 139 3.14 -10.90 8.99
N GLY A 140 4.15 -11.21 8.17
CA GLY A 140 5.41 -10.48 8.08
C GLY A 140 5.20 -9.05 7.58
N LYS A 141 4.53 -8.90 6.43
CA LYS A 141 4.22 -7.62 5.80
C LYS A 141 3.52 -6.68 6.77
N VAL A 142 2.39 -7.10 7.34
CA VAL A 142 1.60 -6.27 8.29
C VAL A 142 2.41 -5.87 9.52
N ALA A 143 3.25 -6.77 10.07
CA ALA A 143 4.08 -6.44 11.22
C ALA A 143 5.19 -5.43 10.86
N GLY A 144 5.81 -5.57 9.68
CA GLY A 144 6.77 -4.60 9.15
C GLY A 144 6.15 -3.22 8.95
N ASP A 145 5.02 -3.17 8.25
CA ASP A 145 4.27 -1.95 7.94
C ASP A 145 3.83 -1.23 9.22
N ALA A 146 3.42 -1.97 10.25
CA ALA A 146 3.08 -1.39 11.55
C ALA A 146 4.26 -0.65 12.21
N ILE A 147 5.49 -1.17 12.12
CA ILE A 147 6.67 -0.46 12.63
C ILE A 147 6.94 0.80 11.81
N ILE A 148 6.81 0.72 10.49
CA ILE A 148 6.97 1.87 9.58
C ILE A 148 5.95 2.96 9.93
N ALA A 149 4.72 2.58 10.27
CA ALA A 149 3.67 3.49 10.74
C ALA A 149 3.87 3.99 12.19
N GLY A 150 4.93 3.57 12.89
CA GLY A 150 5.31 4.07 14.21
C GLY A 150 4.65 3.35 15.40
N TYR A 151 4.04 2.19 15.18
CA TYR A 151 3.52 1.35 16.25
C TYR A 151 4.65 0.64 17.02
N THR A 152 4.37 0.19 18.24
CA THR A 152 5.37 -0.57 19.03
C THR A 152 5.54 -1.99 18.49
N PRO A 153 6.67 -2.66 18.76
CA PRO A 153 6.87 -4.07 18.38
C PRO A 153 5.78 -5.02 18.87
N GLU A 154 5.22 -4.77 20.05
CA GLU A 154 4.12 -5.60 20.57
C GLU A 154 2.82 -5.39 19.78
N GLN A 155 2.53 -4.17 19.35
CA GLN A 155 1.36 -3.87 18.51
C GLN A 155 1.53 -4.47 17.12
N ALA A 156 2.71 -4.31 16.52
CA ALA A 156 3.08 -4.90 15.24
C ALA A 156 2.95 -6.43 15.25
N ALA A 157 3.47 -7.10 16.30
CA ALA A 157 3.34 -8.55 16.42
C ALA A 157 1.89 -9.01 16.58
N ALA A 158 1.06 -8.27 17.31
CA ALA A 158 -0.36 -8.58 17.45
C ALA A 158 -1.13 -8.41 16.12
N ALA A 159 -0.80 -7.37 15.35
CA ALA A 159 -1.36 -7.13 14.02
C ALA A 159 -0.94 -8.23 13.03
N GLY A 160 0.36 -8.57 12.97
CA GLY A 160 0.86 -9.67 12.14
C GLY A 160 0.23 -11.02 12.48
N GLU A 161 0.03 -11.34 13.77
CA GLU A 161 -0.66 -12.58 14.16
C GLU A 161 -2.13 -12.60 13.69
N ALA A 162 -2.83 -11.46 13.75
CA ALA A 162 -4.20 -11.36 13.24
C ALA A 162 -4.25 -11.51 11.72
N ALA A 163 -3.31 -10.87 11.02
CA ALA A 163 -3.19 -10.92 9.57
C ALA A 163 -2.97 -12.34 9.06
N GLY A 164 -1.94 -13.03 9.56
CA GLY A 164 -1.65 -14.40 9.13
C GLY A 164 -2.80 -15.37 9.38
N LYS A 165 -3.51 -15.24 10.51
CA LYS A 165 -4.70 -16.08 10.77
C LYS A 165 -5.86 -15.77 9.83
N ALA A 166 -6.08 -14.51 9.49
CA ALA A 166 -7.13 -14.11 8.58
C ALA A 166 -6.84 -14.57 7.15
N ALA A 167 -5.60 -14.38 6.67
CA ALA A 167 -5.12 -14.88 5.39
C ALA A 167 -5.24 -16.40 5.29
N GLN A 168 -4.77 -17.15 6.30
CA GLN A 168 -4.93 -18.61 6.31
C GLN A 168 -6.40 -19.03 6.27
N LYS A 169 -7.27 -18.36 7.03
CA LYS A 169 -8.70 -18.68 7.04
C LYS A 169 -9.33 -18.43 5.66
N ALA A 170 -8.92 -17.38 4.96
CA ALA A 170 -9.36 -17.09 3.59
C ALA A 170 -8.91 -18.19 2.61
N LEU A 171 -7.65 -18.61 2.67
CA LEU A 171 -7.11 -19.71 1.85
C LEU A 171 -7.83 -21.03 2.13
N ASP A 172 -8.06 -21.36 3.41
CA ASP A 172 -8.80 -22.56 3.82
C ASP A 172 -10.26 -22.54 3.33
N ALA A 173 -10.83 -21.35 3.16
CA ALA A 173 -12.16 -21.14 2.57
C ALA A 173 -12.17 -21.22 1.04
N GLY A 174 -11.01 -21.39 0.41
CA GLY A 174 -10.84 -21.51 -1.04
C GLY A 174 -10.81 -20.18 -1.78
N LEU A 175 -10.50 -19.08 -1.08
CA LEU A 175 -10.26 -17.79 -1.73
C LEU A 175 -8.88 -17.79 -2.42
N SER A 176 -8.71 -16.89 -3.38
CA SER A 176 -7.43 -16.65 -4.06
C SER A 176 -6.36 -16.09 -3.11
N PRO A 177 -5.06 -16.21 -3.45
CA PRO A 177 -3.99 -15.54 -2.72
C PRO A 177 -4.21 -14.04 -2.58
N GLU A 178 -4.65 -13.36 -3.65
CA GLU A 178 -4.94 -11.91 -3.64
C GLU A 178 -6.06 -11.56 -2.65
N ALA A 179 -7.10 -12.39 -2.58
CA ALA A 179 -8.18 -12.21 -1.60
C ALA A 179 -7.74 -12.56 -0.16
N ALA A 180 -6.77 -13.48 0.00
CA ALA A 180 -6.21 -13.82 1.30
C ALA A 180 -5.32 -12.70 1.85
N ASP A 181 -4.55 -12.04 0.98
CA ASP A 181 -3.75 -10.88 1.34
C ASP A 181 -4.64 -9.72 1.84
N ALA A 182 -5.68 -9.37 1.07
CA ALA A 182 -6.67 -8.37 1.49
C ALA A 182 -7.35 -8.73 2.84
N ALA A 183 -7.57 -10.02 3.11
CA ALA A 183 -8.10 -10.47 4.40
C ALA A 183 -7.09 -10.28 5.54
N GLY A 184 -5.81 -10.55 5.27
CA GLY A 184 -4.71 -10.37 6.22
C GLY A 184 -4.52 -8.90 6.59
N GLU A 185 -4.41 -8.04 5.58
CA GLU A 185 -4.21 -6.60 5.74
C GLU A 185 -5.32 -5.96 6.59
N ALA A 186 -6.58 -6.13 6.19
CA ALA A 186 -7.72 -5.57 6.92
C ALA A 186 -7.82 -6.08 8.37
N ALA A 187 -7.45 -7.33 8.65
CA ALA A 187 -7.43 -7.85 10.01
C ALA A 187 -6.29 -7.23 10.85
N GLY A 188 -5.12 -7.04 10.24
CA GLY A 188 -3.98 -6.36 10.85
C GLY A 188 -4.32 -4.91 11.22
N GLU A 189 -4.84 -4.16 10.26
CA GLU A 189 -5.26 -2.77 10.44
C GLU A 189 -6.33 -2.62 11.52
N ALA A 190 -7.31 -3.52 11.56
CA ALA A 190 -8.33 -3.51 12.61
C ALA A 190 -7.71 -3.62 14.01
N VAL A 191 -6.69 -4.48 14.21
CA VAL A 191 -5.98 -4.58 15.50
C VAL A 191 -5.27 -3.26 15.82
N LEU A 192 -4.59 -2.65 14.86
CA LEU A 192 -3.91 -1.36 15.03
C LEU A 192 -4.90 -0.23 15.34
N ALA A 193 -6.11 -0.29 14.78
CA ALA A 193 -7.24 0.58 15.08
C ALA A 193 -7.91 0.29 16.44
N GLY A 194 -7.36 -0.64 17.24
CA GLY A 194 -7.82 -0.97 18.58
C GLY A 194 -9.05 -1.86 18.64
N LYS A 195 -9.36 -2.59 17.57
CA LYS A 195 -10.47 -3.55 17.51
C LYS A 195 -10.17 -4.84 18.27
N SER A 196 -11.21 -5.53 18.70
CA SER A 196 -11.05 -6.86 19.30
C SER A 196 -10.58 -7.88 18.25
N PRO A 197 -10.00 -9.02 18.68
CA PRO A 197 -9.63 -10.09 17.74
C PRO A 197 -10.82 -10.60 16.90
N GLU A 198 -12.03 -10.64 17.47
CA GLU A 198 -13.24 -11.03 16.75
C GLU A 198 -13.66 -9.98 15.71
N GLU A 199 -13.55 -8.69 16.03
CA GLU A 199 -13.82 -7.60 15.09
C GLU A 199 -12.78 -7.56 13.96
N ALA A 200 -11.50 -7.79 14.28
CA ALA A 200 -10.44 -7.88 13.30
C ALA A 200 -10.64 -9.06 12.34
N ALA A 201 -10.99 -10.24 12.85
CA ALA A 201 -11.32 -11.39 12.02
C ALA A 201 -12.55 -11.13 11.13
N ALA A 202 -13.53 -10.35 11.61
CA ALA A 202 -14.69 -9.94 10.81
C ALA A 202 -14.31 -8.94 9.70
N ALA A 203 -13.38 -8.02 9.96
CA ALA A 203 -12.84 -7.10 8.95
C ALA A 203 -12.12 -7.89 7.84
N GLY A 204 -11.22 -8.81 8.22
CA GLY A 204 -10.53 -9.68 7.27
C GLY A 204 -11.49 -10.56 6.44
N GLU A 205 -12.51 -11.14 7.07
CA GLU A 205 -13.52 -11.94 6.34
C GLU A 205 -14.31 -11.09 5.33
N ALA A 206 -14.67 -9.85 5.70
CA ALA A 206 -15.36 -8.93 4.80
C ALA A 206 -14.46 -8.53 3.62
N ALA A 207 -13.20 -8.18 3.89
CA ALA A 207 -12.23 -7.78 2.88
C ALA A 207 -11.96 -8.91 1.88
N GLY A 208 -11.55 -10.09 2.35
CA GLY A 208 -11.27 -11.22 1.46
C GLY A 208 -12.48 -11.66 0.63
N THR A 209 -13.68 -11.64 1.22
CA THR A 209 -14.91 -11.96 0.47
C THR A 209 -15.20 -10.92 -0.63
N ALA A 210 -15.01 -9.63 -0.33
CA ALA A 210 -15.23 -8.57 -1.30
C ALA A 210 -14.21 -8.61 -2.45
N ALA A 211 -12.92 -8.80 -2.13
CA ALA A 211 -11.86 -8.95 -3.11
C ALA A 211 -12.10 -10.16 -4.02
N GLN A 212 -12.38 -11.34 -3.43
CA GLN A 212 -12.67 -12.53 -4.24
C GLN A 212 -13.88 -12.32 -5.14
N LYS A 213 -14.96 -11.73 -4.61
CA LYS A 213 -16.15 -11.44 -5.41
C LYS A 213 -15.83 -10.50 -6.57
N ALA A 214 -14.96 -9.52 -6.37
CA ALA A 214 -14.56 -8.61 -7.43
C ALA A 214 -13.82 -9.35 -8.57
N LEU A 215 -12.88 -10.23 -8.22
CA LEU A 215 -12.18 -11.09 -9.17
C LEU A 215 -13.14 -12.02 -9.92
N ASP A 216 -14.09 -12.65 -9.20
CA ASP A 216 -15.11 -13.52 -9.79
C ASP A 216 -16.03 -12.77 -10.76
N ASP A 217 -16.28 -11.48 -10.50
CA ASP A 217 -17.04 -10.58 -11.38
C ASP A 217 -16.20 -10.06 -12.57
N GLY A 218 -14.93 -10.45 -12.68
CA GLY A 218 -14.02 -10.14 -13.78
C GLY A 218 -13.36 -8.76 -13.67
N LEU A 219 -13.28 -8.19 -12.47
CA LEU A 219 -12.50 -6.98 -12.20
C LEU A 219 -11.00 -7.31 -12.17
N SER A 220 -10.16 -6.30 -12.39
CA SER A 220 -8.70 -6.40 -12.28
C SER A 220 -8.26 -6.70 -10.83
N PRO A 221 -7.04 -7.23 -10.62
CA PRO A 221 -6.46 -7.38 -9.28
C PRO A 221 -6.44 -6.07 -8.48
N GLU A 222 -6.10 -4.96 -9.13
CA GLU A 222 -6.07 -3.63 -8.50
C GLU A 222 -7.48 -3.21 -8.04
N ALA A 223 -8.49 -3.41 -8.89
CA ALA A 223 -9.88 -3.17 -8.50
C ALA A 223 -10.39 -4.13 -7.42
N ALA A 224 -9.87 -5.34 -7.35
CA ALA A 224 -10.20 -6.30 -6.30
C ALA A 224 -9.57 -5.91 -4.95
N ALA A 225 -8.33 -5.41 -4.94
CA ALA A 225 -7.68 -4.87 -3.75
C ALA A 225 -8.51 -3.71 -3.17
N ALA A 226 -8.86 -2.72 -4.00
CA ALA A 226 -9.72 -1.60 -3.59
C ALA A 226 -11.09 -2.06 -3.04
N ALA A 227 -11.65 -3.14 -3.58
CA ALA A 227 -12.89 -3.72 -3.06
C ALA A 227 -12.71 -4.36 -1.67
N GLY A 228 -11.60 -5.05 -1.46
CA GLY A 228 -11.24 -5.67 -0.19
C GLY A 228 -11.03 -4.61 0.91
N GLU A 229 -10.19 -3.63 0.63
CA GLU A 229 -9.85 -2.53 1.54
C GLU A 229 -11.12 -1.81 2.02
N ALA A 230 -11.95 -1.30 1.10
CA ALA A 230 -13.17 -0.58 1.44
C ALA A 230 -14.18 -1.41 2.26
N ALA A 231 -14.22 -2.74 2.06
CA ALA A 231 -15.07 -3.62 2.84
C ALA A 231 -14.51 -3.85 4.26
N GLY A 232 -13.21 -4.04 4.39
CA GLY A 232 -12.52 -4.12 5.68
C GLY A 232 -12.72 -2.84 6.50
N ASP A 233 -12.46 -1.70 5.87
CA ASP A 233 -12.62 -0.36 6.44
C ASP A 233 -14.03 -0.09 6.97
N ALA A 234 -15.05 -0.54 6.24
CA ALA A 234 -16.42 -0.41 6.69
C ALA A 234 -16.66 -1.15 8.02
N ILE A 235 -16.10 -2.36 8.20
CA ILE A 235 -16.19 -3.09 9.47
C ILE A 235 -15.40 -2.37 10.58
N ILE A 236 -14.20 -1.89 10.27
CA ILE A 236 -13.38 -1.10 11.20
C ILE A 236 -14.14 0.18 11.63
N ALA A 237 -14.87 0.81 10.71
CA ALA A 237 -15.75 1.96 10.98
C ALA A 237 -17.06 1.59 11.70
N GLY A 238 -17.24 0.33 12.11
CA GLY A 238 -18.39 -0.17 12.86
C GLY A 238 -19.66 -0.31 12.03
N LYS A 239 -19.54 -0.49 10.72
CA LYS A 239 -20.67 -0.74 9.83
C LYS A 239 -21.04 -2.22 9.81
N SER A 240 -22.23 -2.52 9.30
CA SER A 240 -22.69 -3.90 9.17
C SER A 240 -22.01 -4.59 7.97
N PRO A 241 -21.99 -5.93 7.94
CA PRO A 241 -21.47 -6.69 6.78
C PRO A 241 -22.13 -6.31 5.46
N GLU A 242 -23.42 -5.96 5.45
CA GLU A 242 -24.11 -5.53 4.24
C GLU A 242 -23.61 -4.18 3.72
N VAL A 243 -23.26 -3.25 4.62
CA VAL A 243 -22.67 -1.96 4.25
C VAL A 243 -21.22 -2.17 3.77
N ALA A 244 -20.47 -3.06 4.41
CA ALA A 244 -19.12 -3.42 3.98
C ALA A 244 -19.11 -4.01 2.57
N ALA A 245 -19.99 -4.97 2.28
CA ALA A 245 -20.12 -5.53 0.93
C ALA A 245 -20.50 -4.45 -0.11
N ALA A 246 -21.39 -3.52 0.24
CA ALA A 246 -21.76 -2.42 -0.65
C ALA A 246 -20.61 -1.42 -0.86
N ALA A 247 -19.79 -1.17 0.16
CA ALA A 247 -18.61 -0.32 0.06
C ALA A 247 -17.56 -0.95 -0.86
N GLY A 248 -17.25 -2.23 -0.65
CA GLY A 248 -16.34 -2.97 -1.53
C GLY A 248 -16.81 -3.04 -2.98
N GLU A 249 -18.11 -3.29 -3.23
CA GLU A 249 -18.65 -3.28 -4.59
C GLU A 249 -18.53 -1.90 -5.25
N ALA A 250 -18.78 -0.81 -4.50
CA ALA A 250 -18.65 0.54 -5.03
C ALA A 250 -17.19 0.89 -5.34
N ALA A 251 -16.26 0.54 -4.44
CA ALA A 251 -14.84 0.80 -4.60
C ALA A 251 -14.26 0.06 -5.80
N GLY A 252 -14.44 -1.27 -5.88
CA GLY A 252 -13.89 -2.05 -7.00
C GLY A 252 -14.44 -1.62 -8.36
N LYS A 253 -15.73 -1.26 -8.44
CA LYS A 253 -16.31 -0.73 -9.69
C LYS A 253 -15.74 0.63 -10.07
N ALA A 254 -15.48 1.50 -9.09
CA ALA A 254 -14.91 2.83 -9.35
C ALA A 254 -13.45 2.72 -9.81
N ALA A 255 -12.64 1.91 -9.14
CA ALA A 255 -11.26 1.61 -9.54
C ALA A 255 -11.21 1.02 -10.96
N GLN A 256 -12.01 -0.01 -11.26
CA GLN A 256 -12.04 -0.56 -12.62
C GLN A 256 -12.49 0.46 -13.66
N ALA A 257 -13.49 1.28 -13.36
CA ALA A 257 -13.95 2.30 -14.29
C ALA A 257 -12.86 3.35 -14.59
N ALA A 258 -12.01 3.68 -13.63
CA ALA A 258 -10.85 4.55 -13.83
C ALA A 258 -9.81 3.89 -14.75
N LEU A 259 -9.48 2.62 -14.53
CA LEU A 259 -8.56 1.86 -15.38
C LEU A 259 -9.08 1.72 -16.81
N ASP A 260 -10.37 1.38 -16.96
CA ASP A 260 -11.03 1.28 -18.27
C ASP A 260 -11.06 2.62 -19.02
N ALA A 261 -11.03 3.74 -18.29
CA ALA A 261 -10.92 5.09 -18.83
C ALA A 261 -9.47 5.49 -19.17
N GLY A 262 -8.50 4.61 -18.94
CA GLY A 262 -7.08 4.83 -19.22
C GLY A 262 -6.38 5.71 -18.19
N LEU A 263 -6.91 5.80 -16.96
CA LEU A 263 -6.20 6.44 -15.85
C LEU A 263 -5.13 5.49 -15.29
N SER A 264 -4.18 6.03 -14.52
CA SER A 264 -3.15 5.24 -13.85
C SER A 264 -3.73 4.39 -12.72
N THR A 265 -2.91 3.48 -12.19
CA THR A 265 -3.25 2.67 -11.01
C THR A 265 -3.46 3.54 -9.78
N GLU A 266 -2.59 4.53 -9.55
CA GLU A 266 -2.72 5.46 -8.43
C GLU A 266 -4.03 6.28 -8.52
N ALA A 267 -4.45 6.65 -9.74
CA ALA A 267 -5.73 7.30 -9.95
C ALA A 267 -6.93 6.34 -9.77
N ALA A 268 -6.75 5.05 -10.05
CA ALA A 268 -7.78 4.03 -9.80
C ALA A 268 -7.95 3.76 -8.30
N ASP A 269 -6.87 3.74 -7.54
CA ASP A 269 -6.87 3.56 -6.09
C ASP A 269 -7.64 4.72 -5.43
N ALA A 270 -7.31 5.98 -5.77
CA ALA A 270 -8.03 7.16 -5.31
C ALA A 270 -9.53 7.13 -5.67
N ALA A 271 -9.88 6.58 -6.84
CA ALA A 271 -11.28 6.42 -7.25
C ALA A 271 -12.01 5.36 -6.40
N GLY A 272 -11.35 4.24 -6.12
CA GLY A 272 -11.86 3.17 -5.27
C GLY A 272 -12.11 3.65 -3.84
N GLU A 273 -11.09 4.26 -3.22
CA GLU A 273 -11.14 4.77 -1.85
C GLU A 273 -12.30 5.76 -1.66
N ALA A 274 -12.41 6.76 -2.54
CA ALA A 274 -13.45 7.79 -2.45
C ALA A 274 -14.86 7.19 -2.59
N ALA A 275 -15.05 6.20 -3.47
CA ALA A 275 -16.33 5.53 -3.64
C ALA A 275 -16.70 4.66 -2.41
N GLY A 276 -15.74 3.90 -1.87
CA GLY A 276 -15.90 3.14 -0.63
C GLY A 276 -16.28 4.04 0.55
N LYS A 277 -15.49 5.10 0.77
CA LYS A 277 -15.71 6.12 1.81
C LYS A 277 -17.11 6.74 1.72
N ALA A 278 -17.60 7.01 0.51
CA ALA A 278 -18.94 7.54 0.31
C ALA A 278 -20.05 6.59 0.83
N ILE A 279 -19.93 5.28 0.57
CA ILE A 279 -20.90 4.28 1.09
C ILE A 279 -20.80 4.18 2.61
N ILE A 280 -19.58 4.15 3.16
CA ILE A 280 -19.34 4.14 4.62
C ILE A 280 -19.97 5.39 5.29
N ALA A 281 -19.92 6.54 4.61
CA ALA A 281 -20.56 7.79 5.01
C ALA A 281 -22.09 7.82 4.78
N GLY A 282 -22.69 6.71 4.34
CA GLY A 282 -24.14 6.55 4.16
C GLY A 282 -24.68 7.23 2.90
N LYS A 283 -23.84 7.45 1.88
CA LYS A 283 -24.27 7.99 0.58
C LYS A 283 -24.82 6.89 -0.31
N SER A 284 -25.54 7.29 -1.36
CA SER A 284 -26.06 6.34 -2.34
C SER A 284 -24.96 5.87 -3.30
N PRO A 285 -25.13 4.72 -3.98
CA PRO A 285 -24.18 4.24 -4.99
C PRO A 285 -23.90 5.26 -6.10
N GLU A 286 -24.87 6.08 -6.49
CA GLU A 286 -24.68 7.13 -7.50
C GLU A 286 -23.74 8.24 -7.01
N VAL A 287 -23.84 8.62 -5.73
CA VAL A 287 -22.92 9.59 -5.13
C VAL A 287 -21.54 8.98 -4.95
N ALA A 288 -21.45 7.70 -4.59
CA ALA A 288 -20.17 6.98 -4.48
C ALA A 288 -19.44 6.92 -5.83
N ALA A 289 -20.14 6.55 -6.90
CA ALA A 289 -19.55 6.54 -8.24
C ALA A 289 -19.11 7.94 -8.69
N ALA A 290 -19.87 8.98 -8.38
CA ALA A 290 -19.48 10.36 -8.68
C ALA A 290 -18.27 10.84 -7.84
N ALA A 291 -18.15 10.37 -6.59
CA ALA A 291 -16.99 10.66 -5.76
C ALA A 291 -15.73 9.99 -6.31
N GLY A 292 -15.83 8.71 -6.68
CA GLY A 292 -14.73 7.98 -7.33
C GLY A 292 -14.28 8.61 -8.65
N ASP A 293 -15.21 8.98 -9.54
CA ASP A 293 -14.88 9.65 -10.80
C ASP A 293 -14.18 11.00 -10.58
N ALA A 294 -14.61 11.77 -9.57
CA ALA A 294 -13.97 13.05 -9.24
C ALA A 294 -12.56 12.85 -8.66
N ALA A 295 -12.39 11.89 -7.75
CA ALA A 295 -11.12 11.58 -7.11
C ALA A 295 -10.09 11.07 -8.12
N GLY A 296 -10.44 10.06 -8.92
CA GLY A 296 -9.50 9.50 -9.92
C GLY A 296 -9.07 10.52 -10.97
N LYS A 297 -9.97 11.40 -11.44
CA LYS A 297 -9.59 12.48 -12.36
C LYS A 297 -8.69 13.52 -11.72
N ALA A 298 -8.90 13.85 -10.45
CA ALA A 298 -8.06 14.80 -9.73
C ALA A 298 -6.66 14.23 -9.50
N ALA A 299 -6.56 12.97 -9.07
CA ALA A 299 -5.31 12.24 -8.91
C ALA A 299 -4.55 12.13 -10.24
N GLN A 300 -5.20 11.70 -11.32
CA GLN A 300 -4.56 11.63 -12.64
C GLN A 300 -4.04 13.00 -13.09
N LYS A 301 -4.83 14.07 -12.87
CA LYS A 301 -4.39 15.42 -13.23
C LYS A 301 -3.16 15.84 -12.41
N ALA A 302 -3.11 15.51 -11.13
CA ALA A 302 -1.95 15.79 -10.29
C ALA A 302 -0.68 15.06 -10.79
N LEU A 303 -0.82 13.80 -11.23
CA LEU A 303 0.26 13.06 -11.87
C LEU A 303 0.72 13.71 -13.17
N ASP A 304 -0.23 14.08 -14.04
CA ASP A 304 0.07 14.74 -15.31
C ASP A 304 0.77 16.10 -15.10
N ASP A 305 0.46 16.78 -14.00
CA ASP A 305 1.10 18.03 -13.58
C ASP A 305 2.48 17.80 -12.91
N GLY A 306 2.90 16.54 -12.75
CA GLY A 306 4.20 16.15 -12.21
C GLY A 306 4.31 16.31 -10.69
N LEU A 307 3.20 16.20 -9.96
CA LEU A 307 3.21 16.25 -8.50
C LEU A 307 3.72 14.94 -7.89
N SER A 308 4.19 15.02 -6.64
CA SER A 308 4.59 13.87 -5.82
C SER A 308 3.41 12.94 -5.52
N PRO A 309 3.66 11.65 -5.19
CA PRO A 309 2.61 10.72 -4.79
C PRO A 309 1.74 11.26 -3.65
N GLU A 310 2.34 11.84 -2.61
CA GLU A 310 1.60 12.38 -1.47
C GLU A 310 0.67 13.55 -1.88
N ALA A 311 1.09 14.35 -2.86
CA ALA A 311 0.27 15.41 -3.43
C ALA A 311 -0.84 14.90 -4.37
N VAL A 312 -0.63 13.74 -5.00
CA VAL A 312 -1.63 13.06 -5.84
C VAL A 312 -2.76 12.51 -4.97
N ASP A 313 -2.41 11.86 -3.86
CA ASP A 313 -3.36 11.33 -2.89
C ASP A 313 -4.21 12.46 -2.29
N ALA A 314 -3.57 13.54 -1.83
CA ALA A 314 -4.27 14.71 -1.31
C ALA A 314 -5.26 15.33 -2.33
N ALA A 315 -4.91 15.32 -3.62
CA ALA A 315 -5.79 15.81 -4.67
C ALA A 315 -7.01 14.91 -4.89
N GLY A 316 -6.80 13.59 -4.92
CA GLY A 316 -7.86 12.59 -5.03
C GLY A 316 -8.83 12.64 -3.85
N GLU A 317 -8.31 12.58 -2.63
CA GLU A 317 -9.11 12.56 -1.39
C GLU A 317 -10.00 13.81 -1.32
N SER A 318 -9.43 15.00 -1.54
CA SER A 318 -10.18 16.24 -1.41
C SER A 318 -11.29 16.38 -2.47
N ALA A 319 -11.05 15.93 -3.70
CA ALA A 319 -12.07 15.93 -4.74
C ALA A 319 -13.22 14.94 -4.40
N GLY A 320 -12.89 13.74 -3.94
CA GLY A 320 -13.87 12.76 -3.46
C GLY A 320 -14.72 13.31 -2.31
N ASP A 321 -14.07 13.87 -1.29
CA ASP A 321 -14.71 14.44 -0.11
C ASP A 321 -15.66 15.60 -0.45
N ALA A 322 -15.32 16.42 -1.44
CA ALA A 322 -16.20 17.48 -1.92
C ALA A 322 -17.53 16.92 -2.44
N ILE A 323 -17.50 15.82 -3.22
CA ILE A 323 -18.72 15.17 -3.72
C ILE A 323 -19.51 14.54 -2.56
N ILE A 324 -18.83 13.88 -1.63
CA ILE A 324 -19.45 13.31 -0.42
C ILE A 324 -20.13 14.40 0.41
N ALA A 325 -19.55 15.60 0.46
CA ALA A 325 -20.11 16.80 1.10
C ALA A 325 -21.22 17.49 0.29
N GLY A 326 -21.63 16.91 -0.86
CA GLY A 326 -22.72 17.40 -1.70
C GLY A 326 -22.37 18.60 -2.56
N LYS A 327 -21.08 18.79 -2.88
CA LYS A 327 -20.61 19.83 -3.80
C LYS A 327 -20.70 19.38 -5.25
N SER A 328 -20.60 20.34 -6.18
CA SER A 328 -20.56 20.04 -7.60
C SER A 328 -19.20 19.46 -8.01
N ALA A 329 -19.16 18.77 -9.15
CA ALA A 329 -17.92 18.29 -9.74
C ALA A 329 -16.88 19.40 -9.99
N GLU A 330 -17.35 20.63 -10.30
CA GLU A 330 -16.48 21.78 -10.51
C GLU A 330 -15.81 22.25 -9.20
N VAL A 331 -16.55 22.21 -8.09
CA VAL A 331 -15.98 22.49 -6.75
C VAL A 331 -15.05 21.36 -6.31
N ALA A 332 -15.39 20.10 -6.63
CA ALA A 332 -14.54 18.95 -6.34
C ALA A 332 -13.18 19.03 -7.05
N ALA A 333 -13.18 19.32 -8.35
CA ALA A 333 -11.95 19.50 -9.11
C ALA A 333 -11.09 20.66 -8.55
N ALA A 334 -11.72 21.78 -8.16
CA ALA A 334 -11.02 22.90 -7.56
C ALA A 334 -10.45 22.56 -6.17
N ALA A 335 -11.16 21.74 -5.37
CA ALA A 335 -10.69 21.28 -4.07
C ALA A 335 -9.47 20.36 -4.22
N GLY A 336 -9.54 19.38 -5.14
CA GLY A 336 -8.42 18.50 -5.44
C GLY A 336 -7.20 19.27 -5.95
N GLU A 337 -7.37 20.20 -6.88
CA GLU A 337 -6.24 21.02 -7.37
C GLU A 337 -5.60 21.86 -6.25
N ALA A 338 -6.42 22.45 -5.38
CA ALA A 338 -5.91 23.23 -4.25
C ALA A 338 -5.16 22.35 -3.25
N ALA A 339 -5.69 21.16 -2.95
CA ALA A 339 -5.09 20.22 -2.02
C ALA A 339 -3.74 19.70 -2.53
N GLY A 340 -3.68 19.19 -3.77
CA GLY A 340 -2.43 18.66 -4.33
C GLY A 340 -1.33 19.73 -4.42
N LYS A 341 -1.66 20.96 -4.84
CA LYS A 341 -0.69 22.06 -4.88
C LYS A 341 -0.19 22.47 -3.50
N ALA A 342 -1.06 22.47 -2.49
CA ALA A 342 -0.68 22.82 -1.13
C ALA A 342 0.22 21.74 -0.50
N ALA A 343 -0.10 20.46 -0.71
CA ALA A 343 0.73 19.34 -0.29
C ALA A 343 2.11 19.40 -0.96
N GLN A 344 2.17 19.57 -2.29
CA GLN A 344 3.44 19.70 -3.00
C GLN A 344 4.27 20.88 -2.49
N ALA A 345 3.64 22.04 -2.27
CA ALA A 345 4.35 23.22 -1.78
C ALA A 345 4.94 23.01 -0.37
N ALA A 346 4.29 22.22 0.48
CA ALA A 346 4.82 21.85 1.79
C ALA A 346 6.07 20.96 1.66
N LEU A 347 6.03 19.98 0.76
CA LEU A 347 7.18 19.09 0.49
C LEU A 347 8.35 19.85 -0.12
N ASP A 348 8.10 20.73 -1.09
CA ASP A 348 9.12 21.59 -1.70
C ASP A 348 9.77 22.53 -0.67
N ALA A 349 9.03 22.89 0.38
CA ALA A 349 9.53 23.66 1.52
C ALA A 349 10.33 22.82 2.53
N GLY A 350 10.50 21.52 2.29
CA GLY A 350 11.22 20.59 3.15
C GLY A 350 10.46 20.19 4.41
N LEU A 351 9.12 20.30 4.39
CA LEU A 351 8.28 19.81 5.48
C LEU A 351 8.08 18.30 5.39
N SER A 352 7.61 17.67 6.47
CA SER A 352 7.30 16.25 6.48
C SER A 352 6.05 15.93 5.65
N THR A 353 5.87 14.66 5.32
CA THR A 353 4.68 14.16 4.61
C THR A 353 3.40 14.44 5.41
N GLU A 354 3.42 14.27 6.74
CA GLU A 354 2.24 14.59 7.56
C GLU A 354 1.88 16.08 7.53
N ALA A 355 2.89 16.95 7.40
CA ALA A 355 2.66 18.38 7.24
C ALA A 355 2.13 18.72 5.84
N ALA A 356 2.54 17.96 4.82
CA ALA A 356 2.03 18.07 3.46
C ALA A 356 0.56 17.63 3.37
N ASP A 357 0.21 16.48 3.96
CA ASP A 357 -1.16 15.98 4.04
C ASP A 357 -2.07 16.99 4.76
N ALA A 358 -1.61 17.51 5.90
CA ALA A 358 -2.35 18.53 6.64
C ALA A 358 -2.56 19.81 5.83
N ALA A 359 -1.56 20.23 5.04
CA ALA A 359 -1.66 21.40 4.16
C ALA A 359 -2.65 21.16 3.01
N GLY A 360 -2.56 20.00 2.35
CA GLY A 360 -3.47 19.58 1.29
C GLY A 360 -4.92 19.54 1.78
N LYS A 361 -5.15 18.83 2.88
CA LYS A 361 -6.46 18.74 3.53
C LYS A 361 -7.03 20.11 3.90
N ALA A 362 -6.23 20.99 4.50
CA ALA A 362 -6.67 22.32 4.88
C ALA A 362 -7.07 23.19 3.67
N ALA A 363 -6.30 23.13 2.59
CA ALA A 363 -6.59 23.84 1.35
C ALA A 363 -7.87 23.32 0.67
N GLY A 364 -8.01 22.00 0.57
CA GLY A 364 -9.20 21.34 0.06
C GLY A 364 -10.46 21.70 0.85
N ASP A 365 -10.41 21.54 2.18
CA ASP A 365 -11.51 21.87 3.10
C ASP A 365 -11.94 23.35 2.98
N ALA A 366 -11.00 24.26 2.73
CA ALA A 366 -11.30 25.67 2.52
C ALA A 366 -12.17 25.89 1.26
N ILE A 367 -11.83 25.23 0.14
CA ILE A 367 -12.63 25.28 -1.09
C ILE A 367 -14.01 24.66 -0.88
N ILE A 368 -14.09 23.50 -0.22
CA ILE A 368 -15.36 22.82 0.10
C ILE A 368 -16.26 23.72 0.96
N ALA A 369 -15.67 24.45 1.91
CA ALA A 369 -16.38 25.43 2.74
C ALA A 369 -16.78 26.73 2.01
N GLY A 370 -16.35 26.92 0.76
CA GLY A 370 -16.64 28.11 -0.05
C GLY A 370 -15.76 29.31 0.30
N LYS A 371 -14.58 29.09 0.91
CA LYS A 371 -13.58 30.13 1.12
C LYS A 371 -12.70 30.22 -0.12
N SER A 372 -12.37 31.45 -0.56
CA SER A 372 -11.33 31.63 -1.57
C SER A 372 -9.97 31.26 -0.98
N PRO A 373 -9.09 30.59 -1.75
CA PRO A 373 -7.71 30.39 -1.34
C PRO A 373 -7.01 31.75 -1.35
N GLU A 374 -6.61 32.24 -0.17
CA GLU A 374 -5.75 33.41 0.02
C GLU A 374 -4.32 32.95 0.35
#